data_AF-A0A2N1WH65-F1
#
_entry.id   AF-A0A2N1WH65-F1
#
_cell.length_a   1.000
_cell.length_b   1.000
_cell.length_c   1.000
_cell.angle_alpha   90.00
_cell.angle_beta   90.00
_cell.angle_gamma   90.00
#
_symmetry.space_group_name_H-M   'P 1'
#
loop_
_entity.id
_entity.type
_entity.pdbx_description
1 polymer ?
#
loop_
_entity_poly.entity_id
_entity_poly.type
_entity_poly.pdbx_seq_one_letter_code
_entity_poly.pdbx_strand_id
1 'polypeptide(L)'
;MLDPQLLRNDLERVARGLARRGYHLDMEQLAALETRRKSVQTRVEELRNLRNTRSKTIGQAKAAGQDIEPLKAEVAAIAEQLGQGEAELEQVRAALDHLVLDLPNIPAESVPDGAREQDNVEIKRSGEPPQLDFEPRDHVEIGEALGGIDFERAARLSGARFVVLRGPVARLHRALAQFMLDLHTTEHGYTELYTPYLVGAEAMRGTGQLPKFEADAFRIDDEIPR
;
A
#
# COMPACT_ATOMS: atom_id res chain seq x y z
N MET A 1 -4.06 -3.16 -4.56
CA MET A 1 -5.14 -2.17 -4.78
C MET A 1 -6.36 -2.87 -5.34
N LEU A 2 -7.56 -2.29 -5.17
CA LEU A 2 -8.77 -2.79 -5.81
C LEU A 2 -8.73 -2.53 -7.32
N ASP A 3 -9.46 -3.33 -8.09
CA ASP A 3 -9.58 -3.17 -9.54
C ASP A 3 -10.18 -1.79 -9.90
N PRO A 4 -9.47 -0.94 -10.66
CA PRO A 4 -9.99 0.36 -11.10
C PRO A 4 -11.29 0.26 -11.90
N GLN A 5 -11.54 -0.84 -12.62
CA GLN A 5 -12.80 -1.04 -13.35
C GLN A 5 -13.96 -1.26 -12.38
N LEU A 6 -13.75 -2.04 -11.32
CA LEU A 6 -14.75 -2.29 -10.29
C LEU A 6 -15.16 -0.97 -9.60
N LEU A 7 -14.17 -0.14 -9.26
CA LEU A 7 -14.42 1.18 -8.64
C LEU A 7 -15.23 2.13 -9.53
N ARG A 8 -15.16 1.98 -10.85
CA ARG A 8 -15.90 2.81 -11.81
C ARG A 8 -17.28 2.28 -12.16
N ASN A 9 -17.42 0.96 -12.23
CA ASN A 9 -18.61 0.31 -12.79
C ASN A 9 -19.58 -0.16 -11.71
N ASP A 10 -19.10 -0.46 -10.50
CA ASP A 10 -19.92 -1.01 -9.41
C ASP A 10 -19.43 -0.49 -8.03
N LEU A 11 -19.43 0.83 -7.91
CA LEU A 11 -18.95 1.52 -6.71
C LEU A 11 -19.77 1.16 -5.46
N GLU A 12 -21.07 0.94 -5.62
CA GLU A 12 -21.94 0.55 -4.51
C GLU A 12 -21.58 -0.82 -3.94
N ARG A 13 -21.26 -1.81 -4.79
CA ARG A 13 -20.80 -3.12 -4.32
C ARG A 13 -19.50 -3.00 -3.53
N VAL A 14 -18.57 -2.18 -4.00
CA VAL A 14 -17.32 -1.90 -3.28
C VAL A 14 -17.64 -1.29 -1.92
N ALA A 15 -18.45 -0.23 -1.87
CA ALA A 15 -18.82 0.45 -0.64
C ALA A 15 -19.48 -0.52 0.36
N ARG A 16 -20.44 -1.35 -0.08
CA ARG A 16 -21.06 -2.37 0.77
C ARG A 16 -20.04 -3.40 1.27
N GLY A 17 -19.14 -3.86 0.41
CA GLY A 17 -18.09 -4.82 0.80
C GLY A 17 -17.12 -4.25 1.82
N LEU A 18 -16.71 -2.99 1.67
CA LEU A 18 -15.83 -2.29 2.60
C LEU A 18 -16.54 -1.97 3.94
N ALA A 19 -17.85 -1.70 3.91
CA ALA A 19 -18.64 -1.48 5.12
C ALA A 19 -18.67 -2.71 6.05
N ARG A 20 -18.59 -3.93 5.50
CA ARG A 20 -18.50 -5.19 6.29
C ARG A 20 -17.30 -5.24 7.23
N ARG A 21 -16.22 -4.50 6.91
CA ARG A 21 -15.02 -4.36 7.74
C ARG A 21 -14.92 -2.99 8.41
N GLY A 22 -16.05 -2.28 8.55
CA GLY A 22 -16.13 -0.99 9.22
C GLY A 22 -15.53 0.19 8.44
N TYR A 23 -15.24 0.02 7.14
CA TYR A 23 -14.67 1.11 6.33
C TYR A 23 -15.78 1.86 5.57
N HIS A 24 -15.84 3.18 5.76
CA HIS A 24 -16.73 4.05 5.00
C HIS A 24 -16.03 4.60 3.76
N LEU A 25 -16.52 4.23 2.58
CA LEU A 25 -16.02 4.76 1.32
C LEU A 25 -16.72 6.07 0.97
N ASP A 26 -15.95 7.15 0.80
CA ASP A 26 -16.46 8.41 0.26
C ASP A 26 -16.71 8.27 -1.25
N MET A 27 -17.93 7.82 -1.58
CA MET A 27 -18.35 7.60 -2.96
C MET A 27 -18.48 8.91 -3.73
N GLU A 28 -18.82 10.02 -3.06
CA GLU A 28 -18.99 11.33 -3.68
C GLU A 28 -17.65 11.89 -4.13
N GLN A 29 -16.64 11.84 -3.26
CA GLN A 29 -15.28 12.29 -3.59
C GLN A 29 -14.69 11.48 -4.75
N LEU A 30 -14.81 10.15 -4.71
CA LEU A 30 -14.31 9.29 -5.79
C LEU A 30 -15.02 9.57 -7.11
N ALA A 31 -16.36 9.69 -7.09
CA ALA A 31 -17.15 10.01 -8.28
C ALA A 31 -16.82 11.39 -8.85
N ALA A 32 -16.60 12.39 -7.99
CA ALA A 32 -16.20 13.74 -8.39
C ALA A 32 -14.82 13.75 -9.06
N LEU A 33 -13.85 13.05 -8.47
CA LEU A 33 -12.50 12.92 -9.05
C LEU A 33 -12.52 12.18 -10.39
N GLU A 34 -13.26 11.08 -10.51
CA GLU A 34 -13.40 10.36 -11.79
C GLU A 34 -14.11 11.19 -12.87
N THR A 35 -15.14 11.95 -12.48
CA THR A 35 -15.85 12.88 -13.39
C THR A 35 -14.89 13.96 -13.88
N ARG A 36 -14.13 14.58 -12.97
CA ARG A 36 -13.13 15.59 -13.32
C ARG A 36 -12.04 15.00 -14.23
N ARG A 37 -11.53 13.81 -13.90
CA ARG A 37 -10.53 13.10 -14.70
C ARG A 37 -11.01 12.89 -16.14
N LYS A 38 -12.25 12.41 -16.31
CA LYS A 38 -12.86 12.20 -17.64
C LYS A 38 -13.00 13.51 -18.40
N SER A 39 -13.53 14.55 -17.77
CA SER A 39 -13.74 15.87 -18.38
C SER A 39 -12.42 16.49 -18.86
N VAL A 40 -11.40 16.51 -18.00
CA VAL A 40 -10.07 17.05 -18.33
C VAL A 40 -9.41 16.21 -19.41
N GLN A 41 -9.52 14.87 -19.34
CA GLN A 41 -8.98 14.00 -20.38
C GLN A 41 -9.60 14.28 -21.75
N THR A 42 -10.92 14.38 -21.85
CA THR A 42 -11.60 14.70 -23.11
C THR A 42 -11.14 16.06 -23.64
N ARG A 43 -11.07 17.09 -22.79
CA ARG A 43 -10.57 18.42 -23.19
C ARG A 43 -9.13 18.37 -23.70
N VAL A 44 -8.24 17.61 -23.04
CA VAL A 44 -6.85 17.42 -23.47
C VAL A 44 -6.79 16.74 -24.85
N GLU A 45 -7.61 15.71 -25.07
CA GLU A 45 -7.69 15.01 -26.37
C GLU A 45 -8.21 15.93 -27.49
N GLU A 46 -9.23 16.73 -27.21
CA GLU A 46 -9.76 17.75 -28.13
C GLU A 46 -8.71 18.82 -28.47
N LEU A 47 -8.00 19.36 -27.47
CA LEU A 47 -6.94 20.34 -27.66
C LEU A 47 -5.76 19.76 -28.47
N ARG A 48 -5.38 18.49 -28.22
CA ARG A 48 -4.36 17.79 -29.02
C ARG A 48 -4.77 17.68 -30.48
N ASN A 49 -6.03 17.30 -30.74
CA ASN A 49 -6.56 17.21 -32.10
C ASN A 49 -6.61 18.59 -32.78
N LEU A 50 -7.08 19.61 -32.06
CA LEU A 50 -7.18 20.99 -32.57
C LEU A 50 -5.79 21.55 -32.90
N ARG A 51 -4.81 21.39 -32.01
CA ARG A 51 -3.41 21.79 -32.23
C ARG A 51 -2.85 21.15 -33.51
N ASN A 52 -3.04 19.83 -33.66
CA ASN A 52 -2.54 19.09 -34.82
C ASN A 52 -3.19 19.56 -36.13
N THR A 53 -4.51 19.81 -36.09
CA THR A 53 -5.25 20.32 -37.25
C THR A 53 -4.79 21.72 -37.65
N ARG A 54 -4.66 22.64 -36.69
CA ARG A 54 -4.18 24.02 -36.92
C ARG A 54 -2.73 24.07 -37.39
N SER A 55 -1.88 23.19 -36.87
CA SER A 55 -0.48 23.07 -37.29
C SER A 55 -0.35 22.65 -38.76
N LYS A 56 -1.24 21.77 -39.24
CA LYS A 56 -1.32 21.41 -40.68
C LYS A 56 -1.76 22.60 -41.53
N THR A 57 -2.76 23.37 -41.07
CA THR A 57 -3.23 24.59 -41.76
C THR A 57 -2.13 25.64 -41.89
N ILE A 58 -1.26 25.81 -40.88
CA ILE A 58 -0.08 26.70 -40.95
C ILE A 58 0.85 26.26 -42.10
N GLY A 59 1.13 24.95 -42.21
CA GLY A 59 1.97 24.43 -43.30
C GLY A 59 1.40 24.71 -44.68
N GLN A 60 0.08 24.57 -44.84
CA GLN A 60 -0.64 24.86 -46.08
C GLN A 60 -0.65 26.37 -46.40
N ALA A 61 -0.96 27.22 -45.43
CA ALA A 61 -0.98 28.67 -45.58
C ALA A 61 0.41 29.23 -45.92
N LYS A 62 1.47 28.70 -45.27
CA LYS A 62 2.86 29.03 -45.58
C LYS A 62 3.25 28.64 -47.01
N ALA A 63 2.81 27.48 -47.49
CA ALA A 63 3.04 27.05 -48.87
C ALA A 63 2.27 27.91 -49.89
N ALA A 64 1.12 28.46 -49.49
CA ALA A 64 0.30 29.35 -50.31
C ALA A 64 0.72 30.84 -50.23
N GLY A 65 1.78 31.18 -49.48
CA GLY A 65 2.26 32.56 -49.32
C GLY A 65 1.32 33.48 -48.52
N GLN A 66 0.44 32.90 -47.69
CA GLN A 66 -0.51 33.63 -46.85
C GLN A 66 0.15 34.07 -45.53
N ASP A 67 -0.47 35.04 -44.84
CA ASP A 67 -0.06 35.42 -43.48
C ASP A 67 -0.36 34.29 -42.49
N ILE A 68 0.67 33.88 -41.75
CA ILE A 68 0.63 32.77 -40.81
C ILE A 68 0.72 33.23 -39.35
N GLU A 69 0.98 34.51 -39.08
CA GLU A 69 1.12 35.01 -37.72
C GLU A 69 -0.16 34.83 -36.86
N PRO A 70 -1.38 35.06 -37.39
CA PRO A 70 -2.60 34.77 -36.63
C PRO A 70 -2.75 33.29 -36.28
N LEU A 71 -2.39 32.40 -37.21
CA LEU A 71 -2.48 30.95 -37.00
C LEU A 71 -1.42 30.45 -36.00
N LYS A 72 -0.21 31.03 -36.02
CA LYS A 72 0.81 30.74 -35.01
C LYS A 72 0.37 31.17 -33.61
N ALA A 73 -0.23 32.35 -33.49
CA ALA A 73 -0.75 32.84 -32.21
C ALA A 73 -1.86 31.91 -31.67
N GLU A 74 -2.77 31.44 -32.53
CA GLU A 74 -3.81 30.46 -32.16
C GLU A 74 -3.19 29.14 -31.67
N VAL A 75 -2.19 28.59 -32.40
CA VAL A 75 -1.50 27.36 -31.99
C VAL A 75 -0.74 27.53 -30.67
N ALA A 76 -0.12 28.69 -30.44
CA ALA A 76 0.55 28.99 -29.18
C ALA A 76 -0.44 29.01 -28.00
N ALA A 77 -1.61 29.65 -28.16
CA ALA A 77 -2.67 29.65 -27.15
C ALA A 77 -3.22 28.23 -26.87
N ILE A 78 -3.40 27.41 -27.91
CA ILE A 78 -3.80 26.01 -27.75
C ILE A 78 -2.72 25.21 -27.00
N ALA A 79 -1.44 25.45 -27.27
CA ALA A 79 -0.34 24.78 -26.59
C ALA A 79 -0.30 25.14 -25.09
N GLU A 80 -0.56 26.40 -24.73
CA GLU A 80 -0.69 26.82 -23.33
C GLU A 80 -1.85 26.14 -22.63
N GLN A 81 -3.05 26.14 -23.23
CA GLN A 81 -4.22 25.45 -22.68
C GLN A 81 -4.00 23.94 -22.55
N LEU A 82 -3.28 23.33 -23.49
CA LEU A 82 -2.93 21.92 -23.44
C LEU A 82 -1.99 21.63 -22.25
N GLY A 83 -0.97 22.46 -22.03
CA GLY A 83 -0.06 22.31 -20.89
C GLY A 83 -0.79 22.43 -19.55
N GLN A 84 -1.74 23.37 -19.44
CA GLN A 84 -2.59 23.51 -18.24
C GLN A 84 -3.47 22.26 -18.04
N GLY A 85 -4.10 21.75 -19.10
CA GLY A 85 -4.94 20.55 -19.02
C GLY A 85 -4.16 19.28 -18.70
N GLU A 86 -2.94 19.14 -19.21
CA GLU A 86 -2.05 18.02 -18.89
C GLU A 86 -1.60 18.05 -17.42
N ALA A 87 -1.25 19.22 -16.89
CA ALA A 87 -0.91 19.40 -15.49
C ALA A 87 -2.12 19.11 -14.56
N GLU A 88 -3.31 19.58 -14.93
CA GLU A 88 -4.53 19.27 -14.18
C GLU A 88 -4.86 17.76 -14.20
N LEU A 89 -4.72 17.11 -15.36
CA LEU A 89 -4.96 15.67 -15.49
C LEU A 89 -4.03 14.87 -14.58
N GLU A 90 -2.76 15.26 -14.50
CA GLU A 90 -1.78 14.61 -13.63
C GLU A 90 -2.14 14.78 -12.16
N GLN A 91 -2.54 15.98 -11.74
CA GLN A 91 -2.99 16.23 -10.36
C GLN A 91 -4.20 15.37 -9.98
N VAL A 92 -5.19 15.27 -10.88
CA VAL A 92 -6.40 14.47 -10.63
C VAL A 92 -6.07 12.97 -10.58
N ARG A 93 -5.15 12.49 -11.42
CA ARG A 93 -4.66 11.11 -11.37
C ARG A 93 -3.95 10.80 -10.07
N ALA A 94 -3.02 11.66 -9.66
CA ALA A 94 -2.31 11.50 -8.39
C ALA A 94 -3.27 11.47 -7.19
N ALA A 95 -4.31 12.32 -7.19
CA ALA A 95 -5.35 12.31 -6.15
C ALA A 95 -6.16 11.01 -6.13
N LEU A 96 -6.52 10.48 -7.31
CA LEU A 96 -7.20 9.18 -7.43
C LEU A 96 -6.30 8.04 -6.96
N ASP A 97 -5.04 8.01 -7.38
CA ASP A 97 -4.10 6.97 -7.02
C ASP A 97 -3.86 6.93 -5.50
N HIS A 98 -3.73 8.10 -4.87
CA HIS A 98 -3.62 8.20 -3.41
C HIS A 98 -4.85 7.62 -2.71
N LEU A 99 -6.06 8.02 -3.15
CA LEU A 99 -7.30 7.54 -2.56
C LEU A 99 -7.43 6.02 -2.72
N VAL A 100 -7.09 5.47 -3.89
CA VAL A 100 -7.18 4.02 -4.16
C VAL A 100 -6.12 3.23 -3.40
N LEU A 101 -4.92 3.79 -3.18
CA LEU A 101 -3.87 3.15 -2.37
C LEU A 101 -4.28 3.02 -0.90
N ASP A 102 -5.09 3.94 -0.39
CA ASP A 102 -5.58 3.90 1.00
C ASP A 102 -6.75 2.93 1.21
N LEU A 103 -7.38 2.45 0.14
CA LEU A 103 -8.51 1.54 0.23
C LEU A 103 -8.06 0.16 0.76
N PRO A 104 -8.68 -0.34 1.84
CA PRO A 104 -8.43 -1.70 2.27
C PRO A 104 -9.03 -2.71 1.27
N ASN A 105 -8.59 -3.97 1.37
CA ASN A 105 -9.17 -5.02 0.54
C ASN A 105 -10.62 -5.36 0.96
N ILE A 106 -11.44 -5.81 -0.01
CA ILE A 106 -12.81 -6.27 0.23
C ILE A 106 -12.76 -7.65 0.89
N PRO A 107 -13.41 -7.87 2.06
CA PRO A 107 -13.48 -9.19 2.66
C PRO A 107 -14.16 -10.20 1.74
N ALA A 108 -13.67 -11.44 1.71
CA ALA A 108 -14.32 -12.51 0.94
C ALA A 108 -15.74 -12.79 1.47
N GLU A 109 -16.59 -13.39 0.64
CA GLU A 109 -17.97 -13.72 1.02
C GLU A 109 -18.04 -14.71 2.20
N SER A 110 -17.05 -15.60 2.32
CA SER A 110 -16.95 -16.58 3.41
C SER A 110 -16.46 -16.02 4.74
N VAL A 111 -15.95 -14.79 4.77
CA VAL A 111 -15.50 -14.15 6.02
C VAL A 111 -16.75 -13.72 6.79
N PRO A 112 -16.93 -14.12 8.07
CA PRO A 112 -18.06 -13.67 8.86
C PRO A 112 -18.00 -12.16 9.11
N ASP A 113 -19.18 -11.52 9.16
CA ASP A 113 -19.28 -10.12 9.53
C ASP A 113 -19.00 -9.94 11.03
N GLY A 114 -18.28 -8.88 11.39
CA GLY A 114 -17.92 -8.57 12.77
C GLY A 114 -17.35 -7.17 12.89
N ALA A 115 -17.59 -6.52 14.03
CA ALA A 115 -17.10 -5.18 14.33
C ALA A 115 -15.83 -5.19 15.20
N ARG A 116 -15.58 -6.29 15.92
CA ARG A 116 -14.50 -6.42 16.90
C ARG A 116 -14.01 -7.85 17.03
N GLU A 117 -12.88 -8.03 17.71
CA GLU A 117 -12.22 -9.33 17.90
C GLU A 117 -13.12 -10.38 18.58
N GLN A 118 -14.08 -9.95 19.39
CA GLN A 118 -15.01 -10.85 20.09
C GLN A 118 -16.04 -11.49 19.14
N ASP A 119 -16.17 -10.97 17.91
CA ASP A 119 -17.06 -11.53 16.89
C ASP A 119 -16.36 -12.61 16.04
N ASN A 120 -15.06 -12.85 16.29
CA ASN A 120 -14.30 -13.91 15.62
C ASN A 120 -14.86 -15.29 15.96
N VAL A 121 -14.96 -16.16 14.95
CA VAL A 121 -15.47 -17.52 15.09
C VAL A 121 -14.31 -18.52 15.19
N GLU A 122 -14.29 -19.32 16.26
CA GLU A 122 -13.32 -20.41 16.40
C GLU A 122 -13.63 -21.54 15.39
N ILE A 123 -12.68 -21.82 14.49
CA ILE A 123 -12.84 -22.85 13.45
C ILE A 123 -12.39 -24.23 13.94
N LYS A 124 -11.31 -24.29 14.72
CA LYS A 124 -10.71 -25.53 15.19
C LYS A 124 -9.92 -25.29 16.47
N ARG A 125 -10.06 -26.22 17.41
CA ARG A 125 -9.16 -26.41 18.54
C ARG A 125 -8.32 -27.67 18.34
N SER A 126 -7.05 -27.64 18.76
CA SER A 126 -6.19 -28.83 18.75
C SER A 126 -5.41 -28.92 20.05
N GLY A 127 -5.46 -30.09 20.68
CA GLY A 127 -4.87 -30.31 22.01
C GLY A 127 -5.74 -29.73 23.13
N GLU A 128 -5.29 -29.95 24.35
CA GLU A 128 -5.90 -29.43 25.57
C GLU A 128 -4.86 -28.58 26.33
N PRO A 129 -5.23 -27.40 26.86
CA PRO A 129 -4.34 -26.64 27.72
C PRO A 129 -3.87 -27.49 28.91
N PRO A 130 -2.57 -27.48 29.26
CA PRO A 130 -2.05 -28.31 30.33
C PRO A 130 -2.67 -27.93 31.68
N GLN A 131 -3.03 -28.94 32.48
CA GLN A 131 -3.37 -28.75 33.89
C GLN A 131 -2.07 -28.71 34.69
N LEU A 132 -1.83 -27.58 35.36
CA LEU A 132 -0.66 -27.38 36.20
C LEU A 132 -1.07 -27.57 37.67
N ASP A 133 -0.25 -28.30 38.42
CA ASP A 133 -0.39 -28.51 39.87
C ASP A 133 0.28 -27.41 40.71
N PHE A 134 0.73 -26.34 40.04
CA PHE A 134 1.34 -25.14 40.61
C PHE A 134 0.83 -23.88 39.92
N GLU A 135 1.01 -22.72 40.56
CA GLU A 135 0.68 -21.42 39.99
C GLU A 135 1.60 -21.12 38.79
N PRO A 136 1.05 -20.95 37.57
CA PRO A 136 1.86 -20.67 36.39
C PRO A 136 2.57 -19.33 36.54
N ARG A 137 3.85 -19.32 36.19
CA ARG A 137 4.63 -18.09 35.98
C ARG A 137 4.61 -17.72 34.50
N ASP A 138 4.66 -16.43 34.21
CA ASP A 138 4.73 -15.99 32.82
C ASP A 138 6.13 -16.19 32.22
N HIS A 139 6.26 -15.91 30.92
CA HIS A 139 7.51 -16.07 30.21
C HIS A 139 8.61 -15.09 30.67
N VAL A 140 8.24 -13.94 31.26
CA VAL A 140 9.19 -12.94 31.79
C VAL A 140 9.80 -13.48 33.06
N GLU A 141 8.98 -13.86 34.04
CA GLU A 141 9.43 -14.40 35.32
C GLU A 141 10.29 -15.66 35.15
N ILE A 142 9.87 -16.57 34.24
CA ILE A 142 10.65 -17.77 33.93
C ILE A 142 11.98 -17.39 33.27
N GLY A 143 11.94 -16.50 32.27
CA GLY A 143 13.13 -16.09 31.54
C GLY A 143 14.18 -15.40 32.39
N GLU A 144 13.74 -14.53 33.31
CA GLU A 144 14.59 -13.83 34.27
C GLU A 144 15.16 -14.79 35.32
N ALA A 145 14.33 -15.70 35.86
CA ALA A 145 14.79 -16.71 36.83
C ALA A 145 15.86 -17.66 36.25
N LEU A 146 15.79 -17.94 34.93
CA LEU A 146 16.80 -18.70 34.21
C LEU A 146 18.04 -17.87 33.84
N GLY A 147 18.03 -16.56 34.07
CA GLY A 147 19.06 -15.62 33.60
C GLY A 147 19.17 -15.56 32.07
N GLY A 148 18.14 -16.01 31.36
CA GLY A 148 18.11 -16.19 29.92
C GLY A 148 17.40 -15.08 29.15
N ILE A 149 16.57 -14.29 29.83
CA ILE A 149 15.90 -13.09 29.29
C ILE A 149 16.32 -11.89 30.13
N ASP A 150 16.75 -10.82 29.47
CA ASP A 150 17.19 -9.60 30.12
C ASP A 150 16.65 -8.35 29.43
N PHE A 151 15.61 -7.78 30.04
CA PHE A 151 14.98 -6.54 29.58
C PHE A 151 15.73 -5.30 30.05
N GLU A 152 16.42 -5.34 31.19
CA GLU A 152 17.14 -4.19 31.73
C GLU A 152 18.34 -3.84 30.84
N ARG A 153 19.14 -4.84 30.46
CA ARG A 153 20.25 -4.66 29.51
C ARG A 153 19.73 -4.19 28.16
N ALA A 154 18.62 -4.73 27.68
CA ALA A 154 18.02 -4.31 26.42
C ALA A 154 17.56 -2.84 26.46
N ALA A 155 16.92 -2.42 27.56
CA ALA A 155 16.49 -1.05 27.77
C ALA A 155 17.67 -0.06 27.77
N ARG A 156 18.82 -0.45 28.35
CA ARG A 156 20.06 0.36 28.31
C ARG A 156 20.65 0.46 26.92
N LEU A 157 20.48 -0.55 26.06
CA LEU A 157 21.04 -0.58 24.71
C LEU A 157 20.16 0.13 23.68
N SER A 158 18.84 -0.09 23.74
CA SER A 158 17.91 0.24 22.66
C SER A 158 16.58 0.85 23.14
N GLY A 159 16.37 0.98 24.46
CA GLY A 159 15.11 1.48 25.03
C GLY A 159 14.04 0.38 25.20
N ALA A 160 12.79 0.81 25.43
CA ALA A 160 11.68 -0.09 25.69
C ALA A 160 11.36 -1.01 24.50
N ARG A 161 10.71 -2.16 24.76
CA ARG A 161 10.28 -3.16 23.76
C ARG A 161 11.43 -3.91 23.05
N PHE A 162 12.64 -3.88 23.59
CA PHE A 162 13.75 -4.74 23.19
C PHE A 162 14.07 -5.79 24.26
N VAL A 163 14.78 -6.86 23.88
CA VAL A 163 15.18 -7.95 24.79
C VAL A 163 16.58 -8.47 24.45
N VAL A 164 17.36 -8.82 25.47
CA VAL A 164 18.61 -9.59 25.32
C VAL A 164 18.37 -11.02 25.77
N LEU A 165 18.53 -11.98 24.86
CA LEU A 165 18.46 -13.41 25.16
C LEU A 165 19.86 -13.99 25.43
N ARG A 166 19.98 -14.92 26.39
CA ARG A 166 21.26 -15.50 26.79
C ARG A 166 21.20 -17.02 26.99
N GLY A 167 22.37 -17.65 26.87
CA GLY A 167 22.57 -19.04 27.26
C GLY A 167 21.61 -20.03 26.58
N PRO A 168 21.07 -21.01 27.33
CA PRO A 168 20.11 -21.98 26.80
C PRO A 168 18.86 -21.36 26.17
N VAL A 169 18.36 -20.23 26.67
CA VAL A 169 17.17 -19.55 26.11
C VAL A 169 17.46 -18.97 24.74
N ALA A 170 18.61 -18.32 24.54
CA ALA A 170 19.04 -17.86 23.22
C ALA A 170 19.24 -19.02 22.24
N ARG A 171 19.80 -20.15 22.73
CA ARG A 171 19.95 -21.37 21.92
C ARG A 171 18.60 -21.94 21.50
N LEU A 172 17.62 -21.96 22.40
CA LEU A 172 16.26 -22.43 22.12
C LEU A 172 15.56 -21.54 21.09
N HIS A 173 15.64 -20.21 21.24
CA HIS A 173 15.11 -19.26 20.26
C HIS A 173 15.66 -19.53 18.84
N ARG A 174 16.98 -19.73 18.72
CA ARG A 174 17.59 -20.12 17.43
C ARG A 174 17.10 -21.48 16.94
N ALA A 175 17.03 -22.48 17.81
CA ALA A 175 16.59 -23.82 17.44
C ALA A 175 15.16 -23.84 16.88
N LEU A 176 14.25 -23.03 17.43
CA LEU A 176 12.88 -22.88 16.92
C LEU A 176 12.86 -22.35 15.49
N ALA A 177 13.61 -21.28 15.20
CA ALA A 177 13.67 -20.72 13.84
C ALA A 177 14.24 -21.73 12.83
N GLN A 178 15.28 -22.48 13.21
CA GLN A 178 15.86 -23.52 12.34
C GLN A 178 14.87 -24.66 12.08
N PHE A 179 14.21 -25.16 13.13
CA PHE A 179 13.17 -26.18 12.99
C PHE A 179 12.04 -25.75 12.04
N MET A 180 11.58 -24.49 12.13
CA MET A 180 10.55 -23.95 11.24
C MET A 180 11.01 -23.93 9.78
N LEU A 181 12.24 -23.48 9.51
CA LEU A 181 12.83 -23.47 8.16
C LEU A 181 12.97 -24.88 7.59
N ASP A 182 13.53 -25.81 8.36
CA ASP A 182 13.70 -27.20 7.96
C ASP A 182 12.34 -27.86 7.63
N LEU A 183 11.35 -27.72 8.52
CA LEU A 183 10.01 -28.27 8.30
C LEU A 183 9.39 -27.74 6.99
N HIS A 184 9.45 -26.44 6.75
CA HIS A 184 8.82 -25.84 5.59
C HIS A 184 9.53 -26.17 4.27
N THR A 185 10.85 -26.27 4.28
CA THR A 185 11.65 -26.55 3.09
C THR A 185 11.67 -28.04 2.73
N THR A 186 11.70 -28.92 3.72
CA THR A 186 11.82 -30.37 3.50
C THR A 186 10.48 -31.07 3.35
N GLU A 187 9.43 -30.62 4.04
CA GLU A 187 8.13 -31.31 4.06
C GLU A 187 7.01 -30.53 3.35
N HIS A 188 7.03 -29.20 3.36
CA HIS A 188 5.94 -28.39 2.80
C HIS A 188 6.24 -27.77 1.42
N GLY A 189 7.43 -28.02 0.86
CA GLY A 189 7.80 -27.61 -0.50
C GLY A 189 8.12 -26.12 -0.68
N TYR A 190 8.43 -25.39 0.40
CA TYR A 190 8.88 -24.00 0.29
C TYR A 190 10.33 -23.91 -0.18
N THR A 191 10.65 -22.89 -0.97
CA THR A 191 12.05 -22.53 -1.28
C THR A 191 12.55 -21.51 -0.28
N GLU A 192 13.65 -21.82 0.41
CA GLU A 192 14.27 -20.88 1.36
C GLU A 192 14.95 -19.73 0.63
N LEU A 193 14.73 -18.50 1.11
CA LEU A 193 15.32 -17.28 0.58
C LEU A 193 15.94 -16.47 1.74
N TYR A 194 17.16 -15.98 1.53
CA TYR A 194 17.76 -14.94 2.37
C TYR A 194 17.58 -13.58 1.68
N THR A 195 16.93 -12.64 2.36
CA THR A 195 16.51 -11.35 1.76
C THR A 195 17.05 -10.14 2.55
N PRO A 196 17.15 -8.96 1.91
CA PRO A 196 17.44 -7.72 2.63
C PRO A 196 16.37 -7.37 3.67
N TYR A 197 16.78 -6.80 4.81
CA TYR A 197 15.86 -6.32 5.86
C TYR A 197 15.50 -4.84 5.71
N LEU A 198 16.32 -4.08 4.99
CA LEU A 198 16.02 -2.73 4.54
C LEU A 198 15.50 -2.81 3.11
N VAL A 199 14.32 -2.26 2.87
CA VAL A 199 13.63 -2.34 1.57
C VAL A 199 13.27 -0.94 1.08
N GLY A 200 13.22 -0.79 -0.24
CA GLY A 200 12.75 0.45 -0.86
C GLY A 200 11.24 0.65 -0.67
N ALA A 201 10.79 1.90 -0.78
CA ALA A 201 9.39 2.26 -0.61
C ALA A 201 8.45 1.53 -1.58
N GLU A 202 8.91 1.17 -2.78
CA GLU A 202 8.11 0.42 -3.75
C GLU A 202 7.71 -0.97 -3.23
N ALA A 203 8.63 -1.69 -2.58
CA ALA A 203 8.33 -3.00 -1.99
C ALA A 203 7.25 -2.86 -0.91
N MET A 204 7.35 -1.85 -0.04
CA MET A 204 6.37 -1.58 1.02
C MET A 204 5.01 -1.12 0.49
N ARG A 205 4.97 -0.40 -0.65
CA ARG A 205 3.71 -0.08 -1.34
C ARG A 205 3.09 -1.34 -1.95
N GLY A 206 3.91 -2.22 -2.53
CA GLY A 206 3.46 -3.48 -3.13
C GLY A 206 2.74 -4.40 -2.14
N THR A 207 3.18 -4.42 -0.88
CA THR A 207 2.58 -5.23 0.20
C THR A 207 1.60 -4.46 1.10
N GLY A 208 1.37 -3.16 0.83
CA GLY A 208 0.32 -2.36 1.46
C GLY A 208 0.69 -1.66 2.78
N GLN A 209 1.95 -1.66 3.20
CA GLN A 209 2.41 -0.88 4.36
C GLN A 209 2.40 0.61 4.04
N LEU A 210 2.85 1.00 2.85
CA LEU A 210 2.78 2.39 2.40
C LEU A 210 1.58 2.62 1.48
N PRO A 211 0.91 3.79 1.57
CA PRO A 211 1.25 4.92 2.45
C PRO A 211 0.63 4.83 3.87
N LYS A 212 -0.41 4.01 4.06
CA LYS A 212 -1.28 4.04 5.24
C LYS A 212 -0.61 3.80 6.59
N PHE A 213 0.40 2.95 6.64
CA PHE A 213 1.08 2.50 7.86
C PHE A 213 2.54 2.96 7.91
N GLU A 214 2.87 4.10 7.30
CA GLU A 214 4.24 4.65 7.30
C GLU A 214 4.78 4.85 8.72
N ALA A 215 3.95 5.35 9.64
CA ALA A 215 4.33 5.61 11.03
C ALA A 215 4.64 4.35 11.84
N ASP A 216 4.21 3.18 11.36
CA ASP A 216 4.45 1.89 12.00
C ASP A 216 5.80 1.28 11.61
N ALA A 217 6.52 1.90 10.65
CA ALA A 217 7.80 1.44 10.15
C ALA A 217 8.99 2.28 10.67
N PHE A 218 10.13 1.63 10.88
CA PHE A 218 11.39 2.35 11.08
C PHE A 218 11.92 2.85 9.72
N ARG A 219 12.11 4.16 9.60
CA ARG A 219 12.63 4.82 8.39
C ARG A 219 14.08 5.25 8.59
N ILE A 220 14.90 5.08 7.56
CA ILE A 220 16.22 5.68 7.45
C ILE A 220 16.08 6.86 6.48
N ASP A 221 16.42 8.06 6.94
CA ASP A 221 16.20 9.30 6.19
C ASP A 221 17.29 9.57 5.12
N ASP A 222 18.43 8.87 5.20
CA ASP A 222 19.57 9.07 4.31
C ASP A 222 19.43 8.29 3.00
N GLU A 223 20.01 8.83 1.92
CA GLU A 223 20.07 8.16 0.61
C GLU A 223 20.71 6.77 0.74
N ILE A 224 20.09 5.76 0.11
CA ILE A 224 20.64 4.41 -0.02
C ILE A 224 22.08 4.54 -0.54
N PRO A 225 23.11 4.06 0.19
CA PRO A 225 24.47 4.02 -0.34
C PRO A 225 24.44 3.23 -1.65
N ARG A 226 24.77 3.91 -2.75
CA ARG A 226 24.88 3.29 -4.07
C ARG A 226 26.02 2.26 -4.10
#